data_AF-A0A0S8B056-F1
#
_entry.id   AF-A0A0S8B056-F1
#
_cell.length_a   1.000
_cell.length_b   1.000
_cell.length_c   1.000
_cell.angle_alpha   90.00
_cell.angle_beta   90.00
_cell.angle_gamma   90.00
#
_symmetry.space_group_name_H-M   'P 1'
#
loop_
_entity.id
_entity.type
_entity.pdbx_description
1 polymer ?
#
loop_
_entity_poly.entity_id
_entity_poly.type
_entity_poly.pdbx_seq_one_letter_code
_entity_poly.pdbx_strand_id
1 'polypeptide(L)'
;EIRFSNLYGLSDVRWVNEKLVFMRPWWGRIAATDLIFDVEREQVIYAEPVTDGTLAHRQYLESCPIRGCECIGQRSKMSGQPTLERKPDTRR
;
A
#
# COMPACT_ATOMS: atom_id res chain seq x y z
N GLU A 1 18.40 0.96 -23.72
CA GLU A 1 18.99 -0.07 -22.83
C GLU A 1 18.62 0.27 -21.40
N ILE A 2 17.87 -0.60 -20.71
CA ILE A 2 17.47 -0.36 -19.32
C ILE A 2 18.47 -1.10 -18.43
N ARG A 3 19.29 -0.35 -17.70
CA ARG A 3 20.35 -0.89 -16.83
C ARG A 3 19.93 -0.72 -15.37
N PHE A 4 19.59 -1.83 -14.72
CA PHE A 4 19.15 -1.80 -13.32
C PHE A 4 20.37 -1.94 -12.40
N SER A 5 20.93 -0.81 -11.94
CA SER A 5 22.02 -0.79 -10.94
C SER A 5 21.49 -0.21 -9.62
N ASN A 6 21.75 -0.88 -8.50
CA ASN A 6 21.28 -0.50 -7.15
C ASN A 6 19.74 -0.42 -7.04
N LEU A 7 19.09 -1.57 -7.19
CA LEU A 7 17.65 -1.75 -7.01
C LEU A 7 17.26 -1.70 -5.53
N TYR A 8 17.36 -0.53 -4.92
CA TYR A 8 16.77 -0.26 -3.61
C TYR A 8 15.24 -0.40 -3.75
N GLY A 9 14.70 -1.53 -3.33
CA GLY A 9 13.27 -1.84 -3.45
C GLY A 9 12.94 -3.17 -4.12
N LEU A 10 13.90 -3.94 -4.65
CA LEU A 10 13.65 -5.35 -4.94
C LEU A 10 13.62 -6.13 -3.64
N SER A 11 12.43 -6.34 -3.07
CA SER A 11 12.31 -7.07 -1.80
C SER A 11 12.49 -8.58 -1.97
N ASP A 12 12.25 -9.08 -3.18
CA ASP A 12 12.28 -10.51 -3.50
C ASP A 12 12.76 -10.70 -4.94
N VAL A 13 13.81 -11.50 -5.08
CA VAL A 13 14.37 -11.93 -6.36
C VAL A 13 14.72 -13.40 -6.22
N ARG A 14 14.14 -14.25 -7.08
CA ARG A 14 14.40 -15.68 -7.05
C ARG A 14 14.20 -16.30 -8.42
N TRP A 15 14.97 -17.34 -8.70
CA TRP A 15 14.74 -18.20 -9.85
C TRP A 15 13.49 -19.04 -9.62
N VAL A 16 12.58 -19.03 -10.59
CA VAL A 16 11.40 -19.92 -10.62
C VAL A 16 11.78 -21.26 -11.24
N ASN A 17 12.66 -21.21 -12.24
CA ASN A 17 13.33 -22.34 -12.87
C ASN A 17 14.65 -21.84 -13.49
N GLU A 18 15.31 -22.62 -14.34
CA GLU A 18 16.59 -22.26 -14.97
C GLU A 18 16.50 -21.08 -15.96
N LYS A 19 15.28 -20.70 -16.37
CA LYS A 19 15.03 -19.71 -17.44
C LYS A 19 14.24 -18.50 -16.97
N LEU A 20 13.54 -18.61 -15.85
CA LEU A 20 12.59 -17.61 -15.37
C LEU A 20 13.05 -17.03 -14.04
N VAL A 21 13.13 -15.71 -13.98
CA VAL A 21 13.44 -14.95 -12.77
C VAL A 21 12.19 -14.22 -12.32
N PHE A 22 11.78 -14.46 -11.07
CA PHE A 22 10.79 -13.66 -10.38
C PHE A 22 11.46 -12.46 -9.72
N MET A 23 10.81 -11.29 -9.82
CA MET A 23 11.25 -10.05 -9.19
C MET A 23 10.04 -9.29 -8.64
N ARG A 24 10.17 -8.73 -7.42
CA ARG A 24 9.18 -7.83 -6.82
C ARG A 24 9.79 -6.47 -6.49
N PRO A 25 9.88 -5.54 -7.47
CA PRO A 25 10.22 -4.16 -7.19
C PRO A 25 9.08 -3.43 -6.45
N TRP A 26 9.44 -2.67 -5.43
CA TRP A 26 8.55 -1.80 -4.68
C TRP A 26 8.63 -0.36 -5.17
N TRP A 27 7.46 0.22 -5.42
CA TRP A 27 7.24 1.62 -5.81
C TRP A 27 6.82 2.45 -4.59
N GLY A 28 7.65 2.43 -3.55
CA GLY A 28 7.35 3.05 -2.25
C GLY A 28 6.99 2.01 -1.20
N ARG A 29 6.02 2.34 -0.33
CA ARG A 29 5.69 1.53 0.87
C ARG A 29 4.51 0.57 0.72
N ILE A 30 3.62 0.83 -0.23
CA ILE A 30 2.34 0.12 -0.36
C ILE A 30 2.10 -0.44 -1.75
N ALA A 31 3.00 -0.16 -2.70
CA ALA A 31 2.84 -0.57 -4.08
C ALA A 31 4.09 -1.33 -4.52
N ALA A 32 3.89 -2.45 -5.21
CA ALA A 32 4.92 -3.25 -5.82
C ALA A 32 4.41 -3.79 -7.17
N THR A 33 5.28 -4.47 -7.89
CA THR A 33 4.88 -5.20 -9.11
C THR A 33 5.53 -6.56 -9.10
N ASP A 34 4.75 -7.61 -9.32
CA ASP A 34 5.25 -8.96 -9.51
C ASP A 34 5.63 -9.12 -10.98
N LEU A 35 6.90 -9.43 -11.22
CA LEU A 35 7.45 -9.60 -12.56
C LEU A 35 7.97 -11.02 -12.73
N ILE A 36 7.72 -11.61 -13.90
CA ILE A 36 8.46 -12.78 -14.37
C ILE A 36 9.22 -12.39 -15.63
N PHE A 37 10.53 -12.55 -15.56
CA PHE A 37 11.45 -12.27 -16.64
C PHE A 37 11.97 -13.58 -17.23
N ASP A 38 11.84 -13.74 -18.54
CA ASP A 38 12.41 -14.84 -19.31
C ASP A 38 13.82 -14.43 -19.77
N VAL A 39 14.84 -15.10 -19.22
CA VAL A 39 16.25 -14.77 -19.50
C VAL A 39 16.69 -15.23 -20.89
N GLU A 40 16.05 -16.24 -21.48
CA GLU A 40 16.42 -16.72 -22.83
C GLU A 40 15.92 -15.75 -23.90
N ARG A 41 14.74 -15.17 -23.66
CA ARG A 41 14.08 -14.24 -24.59
C ARG A 41 14.32 -12.78 -24.25
N GLU A 42 15.05 -12.50 -23.18
CA GLU A 42 15.34 -11.16 -22.64
C GLU A 42 14.10 -10.27 -22.51
N GLN A 43 12.97 -10.86 -22.08
CA GLN A 43 11.68 -10.16 -22.02
C GLN A 43 10.90 -10.45 -20.75
N VAL A 44 10.09 -9.47 -20.34
CA VAL A 44 9.11 -9.64 -19.27
C VAL A 44 7.89 -10.36 -19.85
N ILE A 45 7.57 -11.54 -19.33
CA ILE A 45 6.43 -12.35 -19.79
C ILE A 45 5.19 -12.21 -18.89
N TYR A 46 5.37 -11.63 -17.71
CA TYR A 46 4.28 -11.38 -16.76
C TYR A 46 4.60 -10.15 -15.90
N ALA A 47 3.58 -9.33 -15.67
CA ALA A 47 3.65 -8.17 -14.81
C ALA A 47 2.27 -7.94 -14.14
N GLU A 48 2.22 -8.02 -12.81
CA GLU A 48 0.99 -7.76 -12.04
C GLU A 48 1.24 -6.72 -10.94
N PRO A 49 0.44 -5.65 -10.85
CA PRO A 49 0.56 -4.68 -9.77
C PRO A 49 0.10 -5.29 -8.45
N VAL A 50 0.89 -5.08 -7.39
CA VAL A 50 0.58 -5.51 -6.03
C VAL A 50 0.38 -4.28 -5.17
N THR A 51 -0.73 -4.20 -4.45
CA THR A 51 -0.95 -3.17 -3.44
C THR A 51 -1.01 -3.81 -2.06
N ASP A 52 -0.05 -3.48 -1.21
CA ASP A 52 -0.02 -3.94 0.18
C ASP A 52 -0.54 -2.87 1.13
N GLY A 53 -1.78 -3.06 1.58
CA GLY A 53 -2.43 -2.22 2.59
C GLY A 53 -2.15 -2.67 4.03
N THR A 54 -1.45 -3.78 4.26
CA THR A 54 -1.28 -4.33 5.62
C THR A 54 -0.45 -3.42 6.52
N LEU A 55 0.56 -2.74 5.98
CA LEU A 55 1.36 -1.76 6.74
C LEU A 55 0.50 -0.57 7.18
N ALA A 56 -0.30 0.00 6.27
CA ALA A 56 -1.22 1.10 6.59
C ALA A 56 -2.28 0.67 7.61
N HIS A 57 -2.83 -0.54 7.45
CA HIS A 57 -3.78 -1.12 8.40
C HIS A 57 -3.16 -1.35 9.78
N ARG A 58 -1.91 -1.83 9.84
CA ARG A 58 -1.20 -2.02 11.11
C ARG A 58 -0.91 -0.70 11.80
N GLN A 59 -0.44 0.32 11.06
CA GLN A 59 -0.24 1.67 11.60
C GLN A 59 -1.53 2.25 12.16
N TYR A 60 -2.66 2.02 11.47
CA TYR A 60 -3.98 2.40 11.96
C TYR A 60 -4.31 1.70 13.29
N LEU A 61 -4.12 0.38 13.39
CA LEU A 61 -4.36 -0.37 14.63
C LEU A 61 -3.43 0.03 15.78
N GLU A 62 -2.15 0.29 15.50
CA GLU A 62 -1.18 0.75 16.50
C GLU A 62 -1.50 2.17 16.99
N SER A 63 -1.99 3.02 16.09
CA SER A 63 -2.42 4.39 16.42
C SER A 63 -3.75 4.42 17.18
N CYS A 64 -4.61 3.41 16.99
CA CYS A 64 -5.91 3.33 17.64
C CYS A 64 -5.81 2.48 18.92
N PRO A 65 -5.70 3.07 20.13
CA PRO A 65 -5.83 2.30 21.34
C PRO A 65 -7.25 1.71 21.34
N ILE A 66 -7.34 0.39 21.29
CA ILE A 66 -8.59 -0.41 21.27
C ILE A 66 -9.56 -0.05 22.43
N ARG A 67 -9.12 0.78 23.41
CA ARG A 67 -9.92 1.32 24.52
C ARG A 67 -10.27 2.82 24.44
N GLY A 68 -10.08 3.50 23.30
CA GLY A 68 -10.26 4.97 23.26
C GLY A 68 -10.58 5.60 21.90
N CYS A 69 -10.92 4.84 20.86
CA CYS A 69 -11.25 5.42 19.56
C CYS A 69 -12.68 5.96 19.53
N GLU A 70 -12.89 7.16 20.08
CA GLU A 70 -14.18 7.89 20.05
C GLU A 70 -14.70 8.11 18.61
N CYS A 71 -13.79 8.11 17.62
CA CYS A 71 -14.07 8.36 16.21
C CYS A 71 -15.02 7.32 15.57
N ILE A 72 -15.04 6.06 16.06
CA ILE A 72 -15.91 5.01 15.51
C ILE A 72 -17.24 4.92 16.29
N GLY A 73 -17.23 5.21 17.59
CA GLY A 73 -18.45 5.21 18.43
C GLY A 73 -19.45 6.31 18.10
N GLN A 74 -19.04 7.35 17.37
CA GLN A 74 -19.94 8.44 16.96
C GLN A 74 -20.75 8.12 15.69
N ARG A 75 -20.34 7.15 14.86
CA ARG A 75 -21.11 6.79 13.65
C ARG A 75 -22.40 6.01 13.95
N SER A 76 -22.44 5.25 15.04
CA SER A 76 -23.65 4.52 15.46
C SER A 76 -24.66 5.38 16.22
N LYS A 77 -24.32 6.62 16.60
CA LYS A 77 -25.26 7.57 17.23
C LYS A 77 -25.83 8.61 16.26
N MET A 78 -25.33 8.69 15.03
CA MET A 78 -25.78 9.68 14.04
C MET A 78 -26.78 9.08 13.02
N SER A 79 -27.76 8.33 13.52
CA SER A 79 -29.02 8.05 12.80
C SER A 79 -30.09 9.12 13.09
N GLY A 80 -29.69 10.26 13.68
CA GLY A 80 -30.47 11.49 13.73
C GLY A 80 -29.77 12.56 12.87
N GLN A 81 -30.54 13.22 12.01
CA GLN A 81 -30.07 14.24 11.08
C GLN A 81 -29.17 15.29 11.76
N PRO A 82 -28.04 15.71 11.14
CA PRO A 82 -27.25 16.80 11.69
C PRO A 82 -27.94 18.13 11.42
N THR A 83 -28.49 18.77 12.45
CA THR A 83 -28.89 20.17 12.40
C THR A 83 -27.64 21.02 12.26
N LEU A 84 -27.56 21.76 11.15
CA LEU A 84 -26.41 22.58 10.78
C LEU A 84 -26.37 23.86 11.64
N GLU A 85 -25.79 23.81 12.84
CA GLU A 85 -25.51 25.04 13.60
C GLU A 85 -24.21 25.70 13.10
N ARG A 86 -24.35 26.87 12.48
CA ARG A 86 -23.23 27.73 12.09
C ARG A 86 -22.56 28.31 13.34
N LYS A 87 -21.32 27.91 13.64
CA LYS A 87 -20.47 28.62 14.62
C LYS A 87 -19.98 29.95 14.02
N PRO A 88 -19.99 31.06 14.78
CA PRO A 88 -19.45 32.33 14.31
C PRO A 88 -17.91 32.31 14.29
N ASP A 89 -17.35 32.79 13.18
CA ASP A 89 -15.91 32.97 12.93
C ASP A 89 -15.34 34.00 13.91
N THR A 90 -14.46 33.56 14.79
CA THR A 90 -13.63 34.44 15.63
C THR A 90 -12.16 34.25 15.22
N ARG A 91 -11.81 34.83 14.08
CA ARG A 91 -10.42 35.19 13.76
C ARG A 91 -10.06 36.48 14.50
N ARG A 92 -9.00 36.41 15.31
CA ARG A 92 -8.23 37.55 15.82
C ARG A 92 -6.89 37.56 15.11
#